data_AF-A0A4J1N2K0-F1
#
_entry.id   AF-A0A4J1N2K0-F1
#
_cell.length_a   1.000
_cell.length_b   1.000
_cell.length_c   1.000
_cell.angle_alpha   90.00
_cell.angle_beta   90.00
_cell.angle_gamma   90.00
#
_symmetry.space_group_name_H-M   'P 1'
#
loop_
_entity.id
_entity.type
_entity.pdbx_description
1 polymer ?
#
loop_
_entity_poly.entity_id
_entity_poly.type
_entity_poly.pdbx_seq_one_letter_code
_entity_poly.pdbx_strand_id
1 'polypeptide(L)'
;MTSDIKLTYIDDKLDPLLVDYLYTISEKEHIFEYDEYKFDSSKDSYQSLLENTSIASSDIIIVDSKLFENEFADSKSKFTGQELKIIYAIANPFIKIIVITQNNDLSKYGVIKKFATSRKCSGREQEEANRYYNDVLRKEIETLIKNVKEVRNVGQLLSENILSYEDSLIVEKANNLISKIPSYKDLTDEKINELIDLIKNDIENNNV
;
A
#
# COMPACT_ATOMS: atom_id res chain seq x y z
N MET A 1 18.13 15.82 -7.53
CA MET A 1 17.81 14.60 -8.29
C MET A 1 16.53 14.09 -7.68
N THR A 2 15.41 14.11 -8.40
CA THR A 2 14.15 13.53 -7.93
C THR A 2 14.29 12.01 -7.90
N SER A 3 13.77 11.36 -6.85
CA SER A 3 13.83 9.91 -6.73
C SER A 3 12.84 9.27 -7.69
N ASP A 4 13.21 8.15 -8.30
CA ASP A 4 12.35 7.37 -9.22
C ASP A 4 11.36 6.44 -8.47
N ILE A 5 11.31 6.52 -7.15
CA ILE A 5 10.37 5.78 -6.31
C ILE A 5 9.26 6.72 -5.85
N LYS A 6 8.01 6.28 -5.98
CA LYS A 6 6.85 6.98 -5.42
C LYS A 6 6.28 6.24 -4.21
N LEU A 7 6.11 6.93 -3.10
CA LEU A 7 5.47 6.42 -1.89
C LEU A 7 4.23 7.24 -1.57
N THR A 8 3.09 6.56 -1.45
CA THR A 8 1.81 7.20 -1.11
C THR A 8 1.32 6.73 0.25
N TYR A 9 0.97 7.67 1.13
CA TYR A 9 0.32 7.37 2.40
C TYR A 9 -1.20 7.55 2.29
N ILE A 10 -1.95 6.50 2.62
CA ILE A 10 -3.42 6.46 2.56
C ILE A 10 -3.98 6.30 3.97
N ASP A 11 -4.85 7.22 4.35
CA ASP A 11 -5.51 7.22 5.66
C ASP A 11 -6.85 7.97 5.58
N ASP A 12 -7.86 7.56 6.34
CA ASP A 12 -9.09 8.35 6.49
C ASP A 12 -8.83 9.61 7.34
N LYS A 13 -7.88 9.49 8.28
CA LYS A 13 -7.38 10.57 9.12
C LYS A 13 -5.86 10.50 9.20
N LEU A 14 -5.22 11.20 8.26
CA LEU A 14 -3.77 11.40 8.19
C LEU A 14 -3.18 11.70 9.58
N ASP A 15 -2.22 10.88 10.01
CA ASP A 15 -1.48 11.05 11.25
C ASP A 15 -0.41 12.13 11.06
N PRO A 16 -0.53 13.33 11.69
CA PRO A 16 0.41 14.42 11.46
C PRO A 16 1.86 14.08 11.79
N LEU A 17 2.10 13.20 12.78
CA LEU A 17 3.46 12.83 13.18
C LEU A 17 4.10 11.91 12.13
N LEU A 18 3.31 11.02 11.53
CA LEU A 18 3.76 10.17 10.43
C LEU A 18 3.93 10.97 9.13
N VAL A 19 3.01 11.89 8.84
CA VAL A 19 3.11 12.80 7.69
C VAL A 19 4.42 13.60 7.74
N ASP A 20 4.70 14.26 8.87
CA ASP A 20 5.93 15.04 9.03
C ASP A 20 7.19 14.17 8.94
N TYR A 21 7.13 12.96 9.48
CA TYR A 21 8.20 11.97 9.36
C TYR A 21 8.49 11.59 7.89
N LEU A 22 7.46 11.19 7.14
CA LEU A 22 7.58 10.76 5.74
C LEU A 22 8.02 11.91 4.83
N TYR A 23 7.46 13.10 5.03
CA TYR A 23 7.88 14.31 4.33
C TYR A 23 9.35 14.63 4.60
N THR A 24 9.78 14.57 5.87
CA THR A 24 11.16 14.83 6.27
C THR A 24 12.16 13.90 5.59
N ILE A 25 11.89 12.59 5.56
CA ILE A 25 12.80 11.63 4.91
C ILE A 25 12.76 11.76 3.39
N SER A 26 11.61 12.09 2.80
CA SER A 26 11.46 12.37 1.37
C SER A 26 12.32 13.58 0.96
N GLU A 27 12.12 14.73 1.60
CA GLU A 27 12.80 15.98 1.24
C GLU A 27 14.28 16.00 1.60
N LYS A 28 14.66 15.55 2.80
CA LYS A 28 16.06 15.69 3.24
C LYS A 28 16.97 14.66 2.59
N GLU A 29 16.46 13.46 2.40
CA GLU A 29 17.27 12.32 1.96
C GLU A 29 17.00 11.94 0.50
N HIS A 30 15.98 12.53 -0.15
CA HIS A 30 15.62 12.32 -1.56
C HIS A 30 15.46 10.82 -1.89
N ILE A 31 14.91 10.04 -0.95
CA ILE A 31 14.83 8.58 -1.06
C ILE A 31 13.68 8.17 -1.99
N PHE A 32 12.58 8.91 -1.96
CA PHE A 32 11.36 8.70 -2.74
C PHE A 32 10.64 10.05 -2.93
N GLU A 33 9.74 10.13 -3.89
CA GLU A 33 8.70 11.16 -3.98
C GLU A 33 7.55 10.74 -3.07
N TYR A 34 7.08 11.67 -2.24
CA TYR A 34 6.02 11.43 -1.26
C TYR A 34 4.70 12.06 -1.70
N ASP A 35 3.62 11.28 -1.63
CA ASP A 35 2.24 11.74 -1.84
C ASP A 35 1.33 11.26 -0.70
N GLU A 36 0.18 11.91 -0.57
CA GLU A 36 -0.81 11.65 0.47
C GLU A 36 -2.20 11.51 -0.16
N TYR A 37 -2.95 10.51 0.29
CA TYR A 37 -4.35 10.35 -0.07
C TYR A 37 -5.21 10.25 1.17
N LYS A 38 -6.02 11.28 1.41
CA LYS A 38 -7.04 11.24 2.45
C LYS A 38 -8.27 10.49 1.95
N PHE A 39 -8.50 9.31 2.49
CA PHE A 39 -9.65 8.47 2.17
C PHE A 39 -10.94 9.08 2.71
N ASP A 40 -11.97 9.21 1.88
CA ASP A 40 -13.30 9.67 2.26
C ASP A 40 -14.32 8.54 2.05
N SER A 41 -14.75 7.89 3.13
CA SER A 41 -15.69 6.75 3.07
C SER A 41 -17.06 7.07 2.47
N SER A 42 -17.41 8.35 2.28
CA SER A 42 -18.62 8.77 1.57
C SER A 42 -18.47 8.81 0.04
N LYS A 43 -17.23 8.82 -0.47
CA LYS A 43 -16.92 8.95 -1.90
C LYS A 43 -16.03 7.82 -2.43
N ASP A 44 -15.15 7.32 -1.58
CA ASP A 44 -14.13 6.35 -1.93
C ASP A 44 -14.56 4.92 -1.62
N SER A 45 -14.05 4.01 -2.44
CA SER A 45 -14.17 2.57 -2.29
C SER A 45 -12.81 1.93 -2.56
N TYR A 46 -12.68 0.63 -2.33
CA TYR A 46 -11.44 -0.06 -2.72
C TYR A 46 -11.20 0.06 -4.23
N GLN A 47 -12.28 0.10 -5.02
CA GLN A 47 -12.21 0.23 -6.47
C GLN A 47 -11.72 1.62 -6.87
N SER A 48 -12.20 2.69 -6.21
CA SER A 48 -11.69 4.03 -6.47
C SER A 48 -10.18 4.13 -6.18
N LEU A 49 -9.69 3.41 -5.16
CA LEU A 49 -8.25 3.34 -4.87
C LEU A 49 -7.44 2.61 -5.95
N LEU A 50 -7.99 1.57 -6.59
CA LEU A 50 -7.34 0.85 -7.69
C LEU A 50 -7.33 1.65 -9.00
N GLU A 51 -8.43 2.36 -9.28
CA GLU A 51 -8.61 3.14 -10.50
C GLU A 51 -7.95 4.53 -10.44
N ASN A 52 -7.68 5.04 -9.24
CA ASN A 52 -7.01 6.32 -9.06
C ASN A 52 -5.57 6.25 -9.61
N THR A 53 -5.33 6.95 -10.70
CA THR A 53 -4.05 6.93 -11.42
C THR A 53 -2.89 7.48 -10.59
N SER A 54 -3.13 8.39 -9.65
CA SER A 54 -2.09 8.87 -8.72
C SER A 54 -1.62 7.72 -7.83
N ILE A 55 -2.59 7.02 -7.22
CA ILE A 55 -2.33 5.89 -6.30
C ILE A 55 -1.74 4.71 -7.07
N ALA A 56 -2.31 4.35 -8.22
CA ALA A 56 -1.82 3.27 -9.07
C ALA A 56 -0.41 3.51 -9.64
N SER A 57 0.06 4.76 -9.65
CA SER A 57 1.44 5.09 -10.05
C SER A 57 2.47 4.91 -8.92
N SER A 58 2.02 4.65 -7.70
CA SER A 58 2.87 4.44 -6.52
C SER A 58 3.67 3.15 -6.65
N ASP A 59 4.86 3.13 -6.07
CA ASP A 59 5.66 1.91 -5.90
C ASP A 59 5.44 1.27 -4.55
N ILE A 60 5.26 2.13 -3.54
CA ILE A 60 5.01 1.74 -2.17
C ILE A 60 3.77 2.49 -1.71
N ILE A 61 2.85 1.78 -1.06
CA ILE A 61 1.69 2.39 -0.42
C ILE A 61 1.75 2.04 1.06
N ILE A 62 1.68 3.06 1.90
CA ILE A 62 1.44 2.90 3.33
C ILE A 62 -0.05 3.12 3.55
N VAL A 63 -0.74 2.17 4.19
CA VAL A 63 -2.19 2.25 4.36
C VAL A 63 -2.60 1.97 5.79
N ASP A 64 -3.53 2.78 6.34
CA ASP A 64 -4.12 2.45 7.63
C ASP A 64 -4.95 1.16 7.57
N SER A 65 -4.88 0.37 8.64
CA SER A 65 -5.61 -0.89 8.78
C SER A 65 -7.13 -0.71 8.72
N LYS A 66 -7.64 0.47 9.03
CA LYS A 66 -9.07 0.76 9.20
C LYS A 66 -9.50 1.95 8.34
N LEU A 67 -9.38 1.81 7.02
CA LEU A 67 -9.86 2.84 6.08
C LEU A 67 -11.39 3.00 6.06
N PHE A 68 -12.16 1.96 6.40
CA PHE A 68 -13.62 1.94 6.31
C PHE A 68 -14.28 1.77 7.68
N GLU A 69 -14.20 2.80 8.53
CA GLU A 69 -15.06 2.90 9.73
C GLU A 69 -16.34 3.67 9.38
N ASN A 70 -17.35 2.99 8.82
CA ASN A 70 -18.69 3.58 8.74
C ASN A 70 -19.40 3.40 10.08
N GLU A 71 -19.68 4.50 10.81
CA GLU A 71 -20.43 4.49 12.07
C GLU A 71 -21.92 4.06 11.89
N PHE A 72 -22.42 4.02 10.65
CA PHE A 72 -23.82 3.70 10.32
C PHE A 72 -24.02 2.49 9.40
N ALA A 73 -22.96 1.76 9.03
CA ALA A 73 -23.13 0.57 8.19
C ALA A 73 -23.34 -0.68 9.05
N ASP A 74 -24.56 -1.22 9.01
CA ASP A 74 -24.90 -2.54 9.52
C ASP A 74 -23.94 -3.60 8.95
N SER A 75 -22.84 -3.90 9.64
CA SER A 75 -22.02 -5.12 9.59
C SER A 75 -21.51 -5.66 8.23
N LYS A 76 -21.83 -5.06 7.07
CA LYS A 76 -21.68 -5.74 5.76
C LYS A 76 -20.50 -5.35 4.86
N SER A 77 -19.58 -4.50 5.29
CA SER A 77 -18.20 -4.49 4.76
C SER A 77 -17.34 -3.42 5.42
N LYS A 78 -16.75 -3.75 6.57
CA LYS A 78 -15.58 -3.03 7.06
C LYS A 78 -14.39 -3.54 6.26
N PHE A 79 -13.88 -2.73 5.35
CA PHE A 79 -12.72 -3.09 4.55
C PHE A 79 -11.43 -2.57 5.20
N THR A 80 -10.42 -3.42 5.23
CA THR A 80 -9.19 -3.22 5.99
C THR A 80 -8.00 -2.99 5.08
N GLY A 81 -6.96 -2.32 5.58
CA GLY A 81 -5.70 -2.16 4.85
C GLY A 81 -5.05 -3.50 4.50
N GLN A 82 -5.30 -4.55 5.29
CA GLN A 82 -4.85 -5.91 5.04
C GLN A 82 -5.56 -6.55 3.83
N GLU A 83 -6.88 -6.36 3.70
CA GLU A 83 -7.61 -6.82 2.52
C GLU A 83 -7.13 -6.06 1.27
N LEU A 84 -6.87 -4.75 1.38
CA LEU A 84 -6.27 -3.98 0.29
C LEU A 84 -4.92 -4.53 -0.14
N LYS A 85 -4.08 -4.93 0.82
CA LYS A 85 -2.78 -5.56 0.54
C LYS A 85 -2.92 -6.84 -0.29
N ILE A 86 -3.92 -7.68 0.01
CA ILE A 86 -4.17 -8.90 -0.77
C ILE A 86 -4.68 -8.57 -2.18
N ILE A 87 -5.62 -7.63 -2.29
CA ILE A 87 -6.17 -7.21 -3.58
C ILE A 87 -5.05 -6.67 -4.49
N TYR A 88 -4.19 -5.76 -3.98
CA TYR A 88 -3.06 -5.26 -4.75
C TYR A 88 -2.04 -6.37 -5.07
N ALA A 89 -1.80 -7.34 -4.20
CA ALA A 89 -0.92 -8.46 -4.50
C ALA A 89 -1.40 -9.31 -5.71
N ILE A 90 -2.71 -9.31 -5.98
CA ILE A 90 -3.30 -10.01 -7.12
C ILE A 90 -3.43 -9.09 -8.34
N ALA A 91 -3.88 -7.85 -8.12
CA ALA A 91 -4.16 -6.88 -9.17
C ALA A 91 -2.91 -6.22 -9.75
N ASN A 92 -1.95 -5.88 -8.89
CA ASN A 92 -0.70 -5.26 -9.25
C ASN A 92 0.41 -5.66 -8.25
N PRO A 93 0.99 -6.86 -8.39
CA PRO A 93 1.96 -7.41 -7.43
C PRO A 93 3.26 -6.60 -7.31
N PHE A 94 3.48 -5.64 -8.22
CA PHE A 94 4.66 -4.80 -8.22
C PHE A 94 4.55 -3.60 -7.28
N ILE A 95 3.34 -3.18 -6.93
CA ILE A 95 3.08 -2.20 -5.86
C ILE A 95 3.23 -2.89 -4.50
N LYS A 96 4.01 -2.30 -3.60
CA LYS A 96 4.29 -2.86 -2.28
C LYS A 96 3.46 -2.17 -1.20
N ILE A 97 2.63 -2.94 -0.50
CA ILE A 97 1.74 -2.41 0.55
C ILE A 97 2.31 -2.66 1.95
N ILE A 98 2.51 -1.58 2.69
CA ILE A 98 2.75 -1.57 4.13
C ILE A 98 1.43 -1.21 4.82
N VAL A 99 0.95 -2.06 5.72
CA VAL A 99 -0.24 -1.77 6.51
C VAL A 99 0.20 -1.24 7.88
N ILE A 100 -0.34 -0.10 8.29
CA ILE A 100 -0.10 0.50 9.61
C ILE A 100 -1.37 0.45 10.47
N THR A 101 -1.25 0.44 11.79
CA THR A 101 -2.43 0.37 12.67
C THR A 101 -2.22 1.03 14.02
N GLN A 102 -3.28 1.55 14.62
CA GLN A 102 -3.29 1.95 16.03
C GLN A 102 -3.58 0.77 16.98
N ASN A 103 -4.05 -0.37 16.47
CA ASN A 103 -4.48 -1.51 17.30
C ASN A 103 -3.30 -2.41 17.66
N ASN A 104 -3.22 -2.84 18.93
CA ASN A 104 -2.12 -3.67 19.42
C ASN A 104 -2.20 -5.14 19.01
N ASP A 105 -3.38 -5.63 18.61
CA ASP A 105 -3.65 -7.07 18.47
C ASP A 105 -3.46 -7.62 17.05
N LEU A 106 -2.90 -6.81 16.13
CA LEU A 106 -2.81 -7.15 14.72
C LEU A 106 -1.39 -7.52 14.25
N SER A 107 -0.41 -7.60 15.15
CA SER A 107 1.00 -7.88 14.81
C SER A 107 1.19 -9.18 14.01
N LYS A 108 0.35 -10.19 14.24
CA LYS A 108 0.35 -11.46 13.48
C LYS A 108 0.02 -11.32 11.99
N TYR A 109 -0.55 -10.18 11.57
CA TYR A 109 -0.92 -9.91 10.18
C TYR A 109 0.14 -9.09 9.43
N GLY A 110 1.36 -8.96 9.97
CA GLY A 110 2.44 -8.23 9.31
C GLY A 110 2.16 -6.73 9.17
N VAL A 111 1.53 -6.14 10.19
CA VAL A 111 1.24 -4.70 10.26
C VAL A 111 2.23 -3.98 11.16
N ILE A 112 2.53 -2.72 10.83
CA ILE A 112 3.36 -1.84 11.65
C ILE A 112 2.46 -1.01 12.56
N LYS A 113 2.78 -0.96 13.84
CA LYS A 113 2.02 -0.13 14.77
C LYS A 113 2.35 1.36 14.56
N LYS A 114 1.34 2.23 14.57
CA LYS A 114 1.50 3.69 14.58
C LYS A 114 2.08 4.17 15.92
N PHE A 115 2.82 5.26 15.88
CA PHE A 115 3.32 5.90 17.08
C PHE A 115 2.14 6.32 17.98
N ALA A 116 2.19 5.97 19.26
CA ALA A 116 1.16 6.33 20.23
C ALA A 116 1.69 7.44 21.13
N THR A 117 1.17 8.65 20.96
CA THR A 117 1.52 9.78 21.83
C THR A 117 1.10 9.48 23.27
N SER A 118 2.03 9.64 24.22
CA SER A 118 1.70 9.47 25.63
C SER A 118 0.76 10.61 26.08
N ARG A 119 -0.12 10.36 27.06
CA ARG A 119 -1.07 11.37 27.58
C ARG A 119 -0.40 12.62 28.19
N LYS A 120 0.91 12.57 28.44
CA LYS A 120 1.69 13.74 28.87
C LYS A 120 2.38 14.29 27.64
N CYS A 121 2.02 15.52 27.24
CA CYS A 121 2.75 16.22 26.19
C CYS A 121 4.19 16.43 26.66
N SER A 122 5.14 15.76 26.01
CA SER A 122 6.56 15.91 26.29
C SER A 122 7.14 17.17 25.62
N GLY A 123 6.40 17.77 24.68
CA GLY A 123 6.90 18.83 23.80
C GLY A 123 7.97 18.33 22.81
N ARG A 124 8.17 17.01 22.74
CA ARG A 124 9.16 16.31 21.90
C ARG A 124 8.51 15.16 21.13
N GLU A 125 7.20 15.22 20.96
CA GLU A 125 6.39 14.16 20.33
C GLU A 125 6.90 13.83 18.92
N GLN A 126 7.26 14.86 18.12
CA GLN A 126 7.80 14.64 16.78
C GLN A 126 9.18 13.96 16.81
N GLU A 127 10.06 14.33 17.75
CA GLU A 127 11.37 13.67 17.86
C GLU A 127 11.24 12.21 18.30
N GLU A 128 10.29 11.93 19.19
CA GLU A 128 9.97 10.57 19.64
C GLU A 128 9.36 9.74 18.51
N ALA A 129 8.41 10.31 17.76
CA ALA A 129 7.82 9.69 16.57
C ALA A 129 8.88 9.39 15.50
N ASN A 130 9.79 10.34 15.25
CA ASN A 130 10.88 10.16 14.29
C ASN A 130 11.81 9.01 14.68
N ARG A 131 12.17 8.90 15.97
CA ARG A 131 12.97 7.76 16.47
C ARG A 131 12.21 6.45 16.30
N TYR A 132 10.94 6.42 16.69
CA TYR A 132 10.11 5.24 16.57
C TYR A 132 9.97 4.76 15.12
N TYR A 133 9.60 5.64 14.19
CA TYR A 133 9.43 5.28 12.79
C TYR A 133 10.76 4.95 12.09
N ASN A 134 11.89 5.54 12.52
CA ASN A 134 13.20 5.07 12.07
C ASN A 134 13.46 3.61 12.45
N ASP A 135 13.05 3.19 13.64
CA ASP A 135 13.26 1.82 14.11
C ASP A 135 12.32 0.81 13.42
N VAL A 136 11.05 1.16 13.21
CA VAL A 136 10.03 0.20 12.76
C VAL A 136 9.66 0.30 11.28
N LEU A 137 9.78 1.48 10.66
CA LEU A 137 9.26 1.74 9.32
C LEU A 137 10.36 1.99 8.29
N ARG A 138 11.43 2.72 8.65
CA ARG A 138 12.50 3.08 7.72
C ARG A 138 13.14 1.88 7.04
N LYS A 139 13.53 0.88 7.82
CA LYS A 139 14.18 -0.33 7.30
C LYS A 139 13.27 -1.10 6.34
N GLU A 140 11.97 -1.11 6.61
CA GLU A 140 10.97 -1.72 5.74
C GLU A 140 10.87 -0.96 4.41
N ILE A 141 10.75 0.37 4.46
CA ILE A 141 10.72 1.22 3.26
C ILE A 141 11.97 1.00 2.42
N GLU A 142 13.18 1.09 3.01
CA GLU A 142 14.44 0.90 2.29
C GLU A 142 14.54 -0.49 1.65
N THR A 143 14.05 -1.52 2.33
CA THR A 143 13.99 -2.89 1.78
C THR A 143 13.04 -2.98 0.59
N LEU A 144 11.84 -2.40 0.69
CA LEU A 144 10.88 -2.38 -0.42
C LEU A 144 11.40 -1.58 -1.61
N ILE A 145 12.09 -0.47 -1.38
CA ILE A 145 12.74 0.32 -2.44
C ILE A 145 13.75 -0.51 -3.20
N LYS A 146 14.59 -1.26 -2.49
CA LYS A 146 15.54 -2.17 -3.12
C LYS A 146 14.80 -3.22 -3.98
N ASN A 147 13.75 -3.84 -3.43
CA ASN A 147 12.95 -4.82 -4.15
C ASN A 147 12.31 -4.24 -5.42
N VAL A 148 11.77 -3.02 -5.35
CA VAL A 148 11.18 -2.33 -6.51
C VAL A 148 12.24 -2.12 -7.60
N LYS A 149 13.43 -1.65 -7.23
CA LYS A 149 14.53 -1.44 -8.18
C LYS A 149 15.00 -2.75 -8.82
N GLU A 150 15.13 -3.83 -8.04
CA GLU A 150 15.49 -5.15 -8.56
C GLU A 150 14.46 -5.67 -9.55
N VAL A 151 13.18 -5.58 -9.23
CA VAL A 151 12.08 -5.94 -10.14
C VAL A 151 12.14 -5.14 -11.43
N ARG A 152 12.33 -3.81 -11.36
CA ARG A 152 12.44 -2.97 -12.55
C ARG A 152 13.62 -3.35 -13.43
N ASN A 153 14.79 -3.61 -12.84
CA ASN A 153 15.97 -4.04 -13.57
C ASN A 153 15.75 -5.38 -14.29
N VAL A 154 15.11 -6.34 -13.61
CA VAL A 154 14.76 -7.63 -14.23
C VAL A 154 13.68 -7.47 -15.30
N GLY A 155 12.70 -6.59 -15.08
CA GLY A 155 11.69 -6.26 -16.08
C GLY A 155 12.26 -5.61 -17.34
N GLN A 156 13.32 -4.81 -17.20
CA GLN A 156 14.05 -4.28 -18.35
C GLN A 156 14.70 -5.42 -19.16
N LEU A 157 15.37 -6.37 -18.50
CA LEU A 157 15.93 -7.55 -19.17
C LEU A 157 14.84 -8.39 -19.84
N LEU A 158 13.66 -8.50 -19.22
CA LEU A 158 12.50 -9.19 -19.79
C LEU A 158 12.01 -8.50 -21.08
N SER A 159 12.00 -7.16 -21.08
CA SER A 159 11.62 -6.34 -22.23
C SER A 159 12.65 -6.39 -23.36
N GLU A 160 13.94 -6.40 -23.04
CA GLU A 160 15.02 -6.53 -24.02
C GLU A 160 15.00 -7.90 -24.74
N ASN A 161 14.52 -8.94 -24.05
CA ASN A 161 14.41 -10.29 -24.57
C ASN A 161 13.03 -10.62 -25.17
N ILE A 162 12.19 -9.61 -25.45
CA ILE A 162 10.78 -9.83 -25.83
C ILE A 162 10.58 -10.75 -27.04
N LEU A 163 11.50 -10.76 -28.00
CA LEU A 163 11.49 -11.67 -29.16
C LEU A 163 11.54 -13.16 -28.76
N SER A 164 12.15 -13.47 -27.61
CA SER A 164 12.19 -14.83 -27.06
C SER A 164 10.84 -15.27 -26.45
N TYR A 165 9.90 -14.33 -26.32
CA TYR A 165 8.62 -14.49 -25.65
C TYR A 165 7.45 -13.93 -26.48
N GLU A 166 7.64 -13.79 -27.80
CA GLU A 166 6.75 -13.04 -28.71
C GLU A 166 5.26 -13.45 -28.64
N ASP A 167 4.95 -14.68 -28.24
CA ASP A 167 3.58 -15.20 -28.09
C ASP A 167 3.07 -15.26 -26.63
N SER A 168 3.86 -14.79 -25.66
CA SER A 168 3.54 -14.91 -24.23
C SER A 168 2.76 -13.70 -23.71
N LEU A 169 1.43 -13.85 -23.66
CA LEU A 169 0.52 -12.92 -22.97
C LEU A 169 0.91 -12.64 -21.51
N ILE A 170 1.55 -13.60 -20.83
CA ILE A 170 2.01 -13.43 -19.45
C ILE A 170 3.19 -12.45 -19.37
N VAL A 171 4.12 -12.52 -20.33
CA VAL A 171 5.28 -11.62 -20.40
C VAL A 171 4.84 -10.20 -20.76
N GLU A 172 3.90 -10.06 -21.69
CA GLU A 172 3.30 -8.77 -22.02
C GLU A 172 2.62 -8.12 -20.79
N LYS A 173 1.77 -8.87 -20.08
CA LYS A 173 1.10 -8.39 -18.86
C LYS A 173 2.09 -8.01 -17.76
N ALA A 174 3.13 -8.82 -17.55
CA ALA A 174 4.17 -8.52 -16.56
C ALA A 174 4.90 -7.21 -16.90
N ASN A 175 5.30 -7.02 -18.16
CA ASN A 175 5.97 -5.78 -18.60
C ASN A 175 5.07 -4.55 -18.47
N ASN A 176 3.77 -4.67 -18.79
CA ASN A 176 2.81 -3.58 -18.62
C ASN A 176 2.66 -3.16 -17.16
N LEU A 177 2.51 -4.13 -16.26
CA LEU A 177 2.38 -3.87 -14.82
C LEU A 177 3.68 -3.31 -14.21
N ILE A 178 4.86 -3.82 -14.60
CA ILE A 178 6.17 -3.28 -14.17
C ILE A 178 6.36 -1.84 -14.68
N SER A 179 5.96 -1.59 -15.93
CA SER A 179 6.04 -0.26 -16.56
C SER A 179 4.95 0.70 -16.09
N LYS A 180 4.11 0.27 -15.14
CA LYS A 180 2.98 1.05 -14.60
C LYS A 180 2.00 1.51 -15.68
N ILE A 181 1.92 0.79 -16.79
CA ILE A 181 0.91 1.02 -17.82
C ILE A 181 -0.38 0.43 -17.28
N PRO A 182 -1.42 1.26 -17.01
CA PRO A 182 -2.64 0.77 -16.39
C PRO A 182 -3.33 -0.24 -17.31
N SER A 183 -3.26 -1.51 -16.94
CA SER A 183 -4.04 -2.59 -17.55
C SER A 183 -4.96 -3.18 -16.48
N TYR A 184 -5.89 -2.38 -15.97
CA TYR A 184 -6.96 -2.85 -15.09
C TYR A 184 -8.09 -3.57 -15.85
N LYS A 185 -7.86 -4.03 -17.09
CA LYS A 185 -8.89 -4.67 -17.90
C LYS A 185 -9.24 -6.10 -17.47
N ASP A 186 -8.40 -6.77 -16.68
CA ASP A 186 -8.56 -8.20 -16.38
C ASP A 186 -9.25 -8.53 -15.06
N LEU A 187 -9.34 -7.56 -14.14
CA LEU A 187 -10.05 -7.65 -12.86
C LEU A 187 -11.33 -6.84 -12.96
N THR A 188 -12.34 -7.43 -13.59
CA THR A 188 -13.69 -6.87 -13.58
C THR A 188 -14.25 -6.88 -12.16
N ASP A 189 -15.24 -6.02 -11.90
CA ASP A 189 -15.97 -5.94 -10.63
C ASP A 189 -16.41 -7.33 -10.14
N GLU A 190 -16.82 -8.19 -11.06
CA GLU A 190 -17.22 -9.58 -10.81
C GLU A 190 -16.08 -10.41 -10.20
N LYS A 191 -14.87 -10.32 -10.74
CA LYS A 191 -13.72 -11.09 -10.23
C LYS A 191 -13.20 -10.57 -8.90
N ILE A 192 -13.29 -9.26 -8.65
CA ILE A 192 -12.90 -8.72 -7.34
C ILE A 192 -13.93 -9.13 -6.29
N ASN A 193 -15.22 -9.10 -6.62
CA ASN A 193 -16.26 -9.59 -5.73
C ASN A 193 -16.10 -11.10 -5.44
N GLU A 194 -15.80 -11.91 -6.45
CA GLU A 194 -15.47 -13.34 -6.27
C GLU A 194 -14.27 -13.53 -5.32
N LEU A 195 -13.22 -12.73 -5.47
CA LEU A 195 -12.04 -12.80 -4.61
C LEU A 195 -12.38 -12.41 -3.15
N ILE A 196 -13.16 -11.35 -2.96
CA ILE A 196 -13.61 -10.92 -1.64
C ILE A 196 -14.47 -12.02 -1.01
N ASP A 197 -15.36 -12.65 -1.77
CA ASP A 197 -16.21 -13.73 -1.28
C ASP A 197 -15.39 -14.99 -0.95
N LEU A 198 -14.37 -15.32 -1.74
CA LEU A 198 -13.42 -16.40 -1.40
C LEU A 198 -12.71 -16.13 -0.07
N ILE A 199 -12.20 -14.92 0.14
CA ILE A 199 -11.53 -14.54 1.39
C ILE A 199 -12.49 -14.62 2.58
N LYS A 200 -13.73 -14.12 2.43
CA LYS A 200 -14.75 -14.22 3.48
C LYS A 200 -15.07 -15.67 3.84
N ASN A 201 -15.29 -16.52 2.83
CA ASN A 201 -15.58 -17.95 3.03
C ASN A 201 -14.42 -18.67 3.73
N ASP A 202 -13.17 -18.34 3.41
CA ASP A 202 -12.00 -18.95 4.05
C ASP A 202 -11.86 -18.52 5.52
N ILE A 203 -12.23 -17.27 5.85
CA ILE A 203 -12.27 -16.79 7.24
C ILE A 203 -13.40 -17.46 8.03
N GLU A 204 -14.56 -17.69 7.44
CA GLU A 204 -15.69 -18.37 8.10
C GLU A 204 -15.41 -19.85 8.35
N ASN A 205 -14.80 -20.55 7.38
CA ASN A 205 -14.49 -21.98 7.49
C ASN A 205 -13.32 -22.30 8.45
N ASN A 206 -12.40 -21.35 8.68
CA ASN A 206 -11.30 -21.53 9.63
C ASN A 206 -11.64 -21.17 11.10
N ASN A 207 -12.90 -20.76 11.37
CA ASN A 207 -13.41 -20.51 12.72
C ASN A 207 -14.34 -21.63 13.24
N VAL A 208 -14.31 -22.82 12.63
CA VAL A 208 -15.04 -24.03 13.05
C VAL A 208 -14.10 -25.08 13.62
#